data_AF-A0A938DYA2-F1
#
_entry.id   AF-A0A938DYA2-F1
#
_cell.length_a   1.000
_cell.length_b   1.000
_cell.length_c   1.000
_cell.angle_alpha   90.00
_cell.angle_beta   90.00
_cell.angle_gamma   90.00
#
_symmetry.space_group_name_H-M   'P 1'
#
loop_
_entity.id
_entity.type
_entity.pdbx_description
1 polymer ?
#
loop_
_entity_poly.entity_id
_entity_poly.type
_entity_poly.pdbx_seq_one_letter_code
_entity_poly.pdbx_strand_id
1 'polypeptide(L)'
;MGLLSSITAEIPAGAMQMPKMPTMPKPPQAPKTPQLPGMPGSSGQAASDPDSSLEPTAAVGVARWLNIASILLVITVITIAVAQQVGYGMPPSELGILQRACLFAACVAPILNLLRGMRPQHYAFAIFAAIVGGFAAVREFIGHVSSQMALDPNEIVFGRPLFEWALVVCVLIVFLVGVVLIWTKSWMALDYGLIEHYGPSRTWAFASIIWLMSYVVFTIIQVPVQCGGWACPVDPTSSGSPGWQFTFAITNDQGADASVSIPGFVTVMIGIGLISLIIGAVMNHRMVSQKDGTASTGTPAST
;
A
#
# COMPACT_ATOMS: atom_id res chain seq x y z
N MET A 1 -29.43 27.91 21.40
CA MET A 1 -30.06 27.24 22.56
C MET A 1 -31.37 26.62 22.10
N GLY A 2 -31.53 25.31 22.28
CA GLY A 2 -32.78 24.59 22.03
C GLY A 2 -32.77 23.66 20.81
N LEU A 3 -32.09 22.51 20.91
CA LEU A 3 -32.40 21.27 20.17
C LEU A 3 -31.49 20.07 20.57
N LEU A 4 -31.10 19.97 21.86
CA LEU A 4 -30.37 18.81 22.41
C LEU A 4 -30.89 18.45 23.81
N SER A 5 -32.22 18.35 23.94
CA SER A 5 -32.86 18.11 25.24
C SER A 5 -34.13 17.30 25.06
N SER A 6 -33.99 16.05 24.61
CA SER A 6 -35.00 15.00 24.79
C SER A 6 -34.44 13.70 24.26
N ILE A 7 -34.04 12.82 25.17
CA ILE A 7 -34.22 11.37 25.20
C ILE A 7 -33.12 10.82 26.11
N THR A 8 -33.32 11.05 27.40
CA THR A 8 -32.76 10.23 28.47
C THR A 8 -33.98 9.69 29.18
N ALA A 9 -34.40 8.48 28.83
CA ALA A 9 -35.52 7.80 29.47
C ALA A 9 -35.03 6.44 29.96
N GLU A 10 -35.32 6.22 31.23
CA GLU A 10 -34.81 5.18 32.12
C GLU A 10 -35.19 3.76 31.67
N ILE A 11 -34.29 2.81 31.92
CA ILE A 11 -34.55 1.37 31.77
C ILE A 11 -34.96 0.83 33.15
N PRO A 12 -36.20 0.38 33.35
CA PRO A 12 -36.58 -0.30 34.59
C PRO A 12 -36.17 -1.77 34.54
N ALA A 13 -35.51 -2.22 35.61
CA ALA A 13 -35.14 -3.60 35.85
C ALA A 13 -36.39 -4.45 36.15
N GLY A 14 -36.88 -5.17 35.15
CA GLY A 14 -37.97 -6.14 35.27
C GLY A 14 -37.52 -7.52 34.80
N ALA A 15 -37.55 -8.50 35.70
CA ALA A 15 -37.11 -9.87 35.50
C ALA A 15 -37.81 -10.56 34.32
N MET A 16 -37.05 -10.93 33.28
CA MET A 16 -37.48 -11.87 32.26
C MET A 16 -36.85 -13.24 32.52
N GLN A 17 -37.69 -14.18 32.96
CA GLN A 17 -37.36 -15.59 33.13
C GLN A 17 -36.94 -16.21 31.80
N MET A 18 -35.82 -16.95 31.81
CA MET A 18 -35.34 -17.71 30.67
C MET A 18 -36.27 -18.90 30.38
N PRO A 19 -36.76 -19.07 29.14
CA PRO A 19 -37.41 -20.31 28.72
C PRO A 19 -36.40 -21.47 28.70
N LYS A 20 -36.81 -22.60 29.28
CA LYS A 20 -36.03 -23.84 29.35
C LYS A 20 -35.89 -24.43 27.93
N MET A 21 -34.65 -24.62 27.47
CA MET A 21 -34.34 -25.17 26.14
C MET A 21 -34.86 -26.61 25.98
N PRO A 22 -35.52 -26.94 24.86
CA PRO A 22 -35.77 -28.33 24.47
C PRO A 22 -34.48 -29.01 24.02
N THR A 23 -34.26 -30.23 24.51
CA THR A 23 -33.14 -31.10 24.16
C THR A 23 -33.18 -31.47 22.67
N MET A 24 -32.12 -31.13 21.92
CA MET A 24 -31.99 -31.53 20.51
C MET A 24 -31.80 -33.05 20.37
N PRO A 25 -32.48 -33.70 19.41
CA PRO A 25 -32.15 -35.05 18.98
C PRO A 25 -30.80 -35.11 18.26
N LYS A 26 -30.08 -36.22 18.49
CA LYS A 26 -28.78 -36.55 17.88
C LYS A 26 -28.83 -36.48 16.34
N PRO A 27 -27.81 -35.91 15.65
CA PRO A 27 -27.83 -35.81 14.20
C PRO A 27 -27.78 -37.22 13.55
N PRO A 28 -28.60 -37.47 12.51
CA PRO A 28 -28.47 -38.69 11.71
C PRO A 28 -27.15 -38.70 10.92
N GLN A 29 -26.57 -39.89 10.77
CA GLN A 29 -25.31 -40.12 10.07
C GLN A 29 -25.38 -39.62 8.61
N ALA A 30 -24.28 -39.04 8.14
CA ALA A 30 -24.12 -38.52 6.80
C ALA A 30 -24.46 -39.58 5.72
N PRO A 31 -25.24 -39.24 4.68
CA PRO A 31 -25.46 -40.11 3.54
C PRO A 31 -24.13 -40.38 2.81
N LYS A 32 -23.84 -41.65 2.54
CA LYS A 32 -22.74 -42.06 1.67
C LYS A 32 -22.93 -41.45 0.28
N THR A 33 -21.93 -40.73 -0.21
CA THR A 33 -21.87 -40.17 -1.56
C THR A 33 -22.11 -41.29 -2.59
N PRO A 34 -23.05 -41.14 -3.53
CA PRO A 34 -23.21 -42.10 -4.62
C PRO A 34 -21.96 -42.10 -5.50
N GLN A 35 -21.32 -43.26 -5.65
CA GLN A 35 -20.27 -43.46 -6.65
C GLN A 35 -20.90 -43.38 -8.04
N LEU A 36 -20.36 -42.49 -8.89
CA LEU A 36 -20.75 -42.41 -10.29
C LEU A 36 -20.10 -43.57 -11.07
N PRO A 37 -20.87 -44.37 -11.84
CA PRO A 37 -20.33 -45.48 -12.63
C PRO A 37 -19.37 -45.03 -13.73
N GLY A 38 -18.33 -45.83 -13.96
CA GLY A 38 -17.22 -45.53 -14.85
C GLY A 38 -17.57 -45.41 -16.33
N MET A 39 -16.80 -44.57 -17.01
CA MET A 39 -16.56 -44.62 -18.45
C MET A 39 -15.08 -44.97 -18.70
N PRO A 40 -14.76 -45.74 -19.75
CA PRO A 40 -13.47 -46.41 -19.88
C PRO A 40 -12.44 -45.59 -20.64
N GLY A 41 -11.17 -45.73 -20.24
CA GLY A 41 -10.01 -45.70 -21.14
C GLY A 41 -9.61 -44.35 -21.75
N SER A 42 -8.92 -43.52 -20.97
CA SER A 42 -7.85 -42.66 -21.50
C SER A 42 -6.62 -42.82 -20.61
N SER A 43 -6.02 -44.00 -20.70
CA SER A 43 -4.64 -44.25 -20.29
C SER A 43 -3.71 -43.38 -21.15
N GLY A 44 -3.39 -42.21 -20.60
CA GLY A 44 -2.44 -41.26 -21.15
C GLY A 44 -1.78 -40.52 -20.00
N GLN A 45 -0.98 -41.26 -19.22
CA GLN A 45 0.22 -40.80 -18.53
C GLN A 45 0.33 -39.29 -18.28
N ALA A 46 -0.37 -38.77 -17.27
CA ALA A 46 0.13 -37.63 -16.52
C ALA A 46 1.09 -38.20 -15.48
N ALA A 47 2.34 -38.42 -15.89
CA ALA A 47 3.43 -38.58 -14.96
C ALA A 47 3.39 -37.36 -14.04
N SER A 48 3.08 -37.61 -12.78
CA SER A 48 3.23 -36.65 -11.70
C SER A 48 4.72 -36.35 -11.58
N ASP A 49 5.17 -35.28 -12.23
CA ASP A 49 6.46 -34.66 -11.92
C ASP A 49 6.35 -34.04 -10.52
N PRO A 50 7.13 -34.51 -9.53
CA PRO A 50 7.12 -33.93 -8.18
C PRO A 50 7.75 -32.52 -8.15
N ASP A 51 8.40 -32.08 -9.23
CA ASP A 51 9.06 -30.77 -9.34
C ASP A 51 8.19 -29.65 -9.92
N SER A 52 6.98 -29.95 -10.43
CA SER A 52 6.07 -28.92 -10.97
C SER A 52 5.34 -28.09 -9.91
N SER A 53 5.62 -28.32 -8.61
CA SER A 53 4.99 -27.62 -7.49
C SER A 53 5.67 -26.30 -7.12
N LEU A 54 6.80 -25.95 -7.77
CA LEU A 54 7.66 -24.84 -7.36
C LEU A 54 7.68 -23.64 -8.32
N GLU A 55 7.11 -23.71 -9.53
CA GLU A 55 6.99 -22.54 -10.39
C GLU A 55 5.61 -21.87 -10.24
N PRO A 56 5.56 -20.58 -9.85
CA PRO A 56 4.33 -19.81 -9.94
C PRO A 56 3.84 -19.86 -11.38
N THR A 57 2.56 -20.18 -11.60
CA THR A 57 1.95 -20.05 -12.93
C THR A 57 2.28 -18.67 -13.47
N ALA A 58 2.66 -18.52 -14.74
CA ALA A 58 3.14 -17.24 -15.29
C ALA A 58 2.22 -16.04 -14.94
N ALA A 59 0.90 -16.28 -14.82
CA ALA A 59 -0.08 -15.31 -14.34
C ALA A 59 0.20 -14.78 -12.91
N VAL A 60 0.57 -15.64 -11.96
CA VAL A 60 0.95 -15.25 -10.59
C VAL A 60 2.26 -14.46 -10.59
N GLY A 61 3.22 -14.87 -11.43
CA GLY A 61 4.46 -14.12 -11.63
C GLY A 61 4.19 -12.69 -12.09
N VAL A 62 3.36 -12.51 -13.12
CA VAL A 62 2.94 -11.19 -13.61
C VAL A 62 2.18 -10.41 -12.53
N ALA A 63 1.28 -11.07 -11.80
CA ALA A 63 0.53 -10.43 -10.72
C ALA A 63 1.44 -9.88 -9.62
N ARG A 64 2.46 -10.63 -9.21
CA ARG A 64 3.46 -10.18 -8.23
C ARG A 64 4.19 -8.93 -8.73
N TRP A 65 4.62 -8.91 -10.00
CA TRP A 65 5.25 -7.73 -10.60
C TRP A 65 4.30 -6.53 -10.69
N LEU A 66 3.02 -6.73 -10.99
CA LEU A 66 2.03 -5.65 -10.97
C LEU A 66 1.84 -5.05 -9.58
N ASN A 67 1.81 -5.87 -8.52
CA ASN A 67 1.74 -5.36 -7.15
C ASN A 67 3.00 -4.56 -6.79
N ILE A 68 4.20 -5.03 -7.16
CA ILE A 68 5.45 -4.28 -6.96
C ILE A 68 5.42 -2.95 -7.74
N ALA A 69 5.03 -3.00 -9.01
CA ALA A 69 4.91 -1.82 -9.86
C ALA A 69 3.91 -0.81 -9.29
N SER A 70 2.80 -1.27 -8.68
CA SER A 70 1.83 -0.38 -8.04
C SER A 70 2.42 0.37 -6.85
N ILE A 71 3.26 -0.28 -6.01
CA ILE A 71 3.94 0.38 -4.90
C ILE A 71 4.93 1.43 -5.42
N LEU A 72 5.71 1.09 -6.45
CA LEU A 72 6.66 2.01 -7.08
C LEU A 72 5.97 3.21 -7.75
N LEU A 73 4.81 2.99 -8.36
CA LEU A 73 4.00 4.06 -8.95
C LEU A 73 3.54 5.04 -7.87
N VAL A 74 3.03 4.54 -6.73
CA VAL A 74 2.63 5.40 -5.61
C VAL A 74 3.84 6.15 -5.03
N ILE A 75 4.99 5.49 -4.85
CA ILE A 75 6.24 6.15 -4.44
C ILE A 75 6.59 7.30 -5.40
N THR A 76 6.48 7.07 -6.71
CA THR A 76 6.77 8.09 -7.73
C THR A 76 5.84 9.29 -7.61
N VAL A 77 4.53 9.05 -7.50
CA VAL A 77 3.52 10.12 -7.33
C VAL A 77 3.80 10.94 -6.06
N ILE A 78 4.08 10.27 -4.93
CA ILE A 78 4.39 10.94 -3.67
C ILE A 78 5.68 11.75 -3.79
N THR A 79 6.69 11.21 -4.47
CA THR A 79 7.97 11.92 -4.69
C THR A 79 7.75 13.22 -5.45
N ILE A 80 6.95 13.20 -6.52
CA ILE A 80 6.65 14.40 -7.31
C ILE A 80 5.93 15.45 -6.45
N ALA A 81 4.89 15.03 -5.72
CA ALA A 81 4.12 15.92 -4.86
C ALA A 81 4.99 16.54 -3.73
N VAL A 82 5.80 15.72 -3.06
CA VAL A 82 6.73 16.20 -2.02
C VAL A 82 7.77 17.14 -2.62
N ALA A 83 8.38 16.77 -3.75
CA ALA A 83 9.44 17.56 -4.37
C ALA A 83 8.95 18.96 -4.75
N GLN A 84 7.69 19.10 -5.20
CA GLN A 84 7.10 20.40 -5.44
C GLN A 84 6.84 21.20 -4.16
N GLN A 85 6.17 20.60 -3.17
CA GLN A 85 5.86 21.30 -1.91
C GLN A 85 7.15 21.78 -1.21
N VAL A 86 8.15 20.90 -1.13
CA VAL A 86 9.46 21.21 -0.57
C VAL A 86 10.19 22.24 -1.43
N GLY A 87 10.10 22.14 -2.76
CA GLY A 87 10.78 23.03 -3.69
C GLY A 87 10.28 24.46 -3.70
N TYR A 88 9.00 24.68 -3.44
CA TYR A 88 8.40 26.01 -3.35
C TYR A 88 8.26 26.52 -1.90
N GLY A 89 8.82 25.78 -0.92
CA GLY A 89 8.75 26.14 0.49
C GLY A 89 7.29 26.26 0.99
N MET A 90 6.40 25.44 0.45
CA MET A 90 4.97 25.45 0.78
C MET A 90 4.68 24.37 1.83
N PRO A 91 4.00 24.71 2.93
CA PRO A 91 3.53 23.70 3.87
C PRO A 91 2.46 22.81 3.19
N PRO A 92 2.36 21.52 3.53
CA PRO A 92 1.31 20.66 3.01
C PRO A 92 -0.06 21.13 3.51
N SER A 93 -1.08 21.15 2.64
CA SER A 93 -2.47 21.42 3.03
C SER A 93 -3.04 20.31 3.91
N GLU A 94 -4.03 20.62 4.74
CA GLU A 94 -4.73 19.62 5.57
C GLU A 94 -5.30 18.46 4.72
N LEU A 95 -5.96 18.78 3.61
CA LEU A 95 -6.52 17.81 2.67
C LEU A 95 -5.43 17.04 1.92
N GLY A 96 -4.30 17.68 1.60
CA GLY A 96 -3.15 17.03 0.97
C GLY A 96 -2.49 15.97 1.85
N ILE A 97 -2.43 16.19 3.18
CA ILE A 97 -1.96 15.18 4.13
C ILE A 97 -2.89 13.98 4.13
N LEU A 98 -4.21 14.21 4.12
CA LEU A 98 -5.20 13.13 4.05
C LEU A 98 -5.06 12.34 2.75
N GLN A 99 -4.88 13.01 1.61
CA GLN A 99 -4.67 12.34 0.32
C GLN A 99 -3.40 11.47 0.32
N ARG A 100 -2.30 12.00 0.87
CA ARG A 100 -1.04 11.26 0.97
C ARG A 100 -1.18 10.04 1.90
N ALA A 101 -1.91 10.18 3.01
CA ALA A 101 -2.26 9.07 3.90
C ALA A 101 -3.11 8.00 3.18
N CYS A 102 -4.05 8.43 2.33
CA CYS A 102 -4.84 7.52 1.50
C CYS A 102 -3.99 6.78 0.46
N LEU A 103 -2.99 7.43 -0.16
CA LEU A 103 -2.05 6.77 -1.06
C LEU A 103 -1.20 5.72 -0.32
N PHE A 104 -0.73 6.02 0.90
CA PHE A 104 -0.06 5.02 1.74
C PHE A 104 -0.98 3.86 2.10
N ALA A 105 -2.23 4.14 2.45
CA ALA A 105 -3.24 3.12 2.74
C ALA A 105 -3.57 2.26 1.51
N ALA A 106 -3.56 2.83 0.31
CA ALA A 106 -3.78 2.09 -0.94
C ALA A 106 -2.68 1.04 -1.19
N CYS A 107 -1.45 1.32 -0.77
CA CYS A 107 -0.33 0.38 -0.82
C CYS A 107 -0.48 -0.80 0.15
N VAL A 108 -1.37 -0.76 1.14
CA VAL A 108 -1.57 -1.90 2.05
C VAL A 108 -2.04 -3.13 1.26
N ALA A 109 -2.91 -2.97 0.28
CA ALA A 109 -3.40 -4.09 -0.54
C ALA A 109 -2.27 -4.85 -1.29
N PRO A 110 -1.41 -4.20 -2.11
CA PRO A 110 -0.32 -4.88 -2.78
C PRO A 110 0.71 -5.45 -1.80
N ILE A 111 0.96 -4.79 -0.67
CA ILE A 111 1.84 -5.33 0.39
C ILE A 111 1.28 -6.64 0.95
N LEU A 112 -0.02 -6.68 1.28
CA LEU A 112 -0.66 -7.87 1.79
C LEU A 112 -0.67 -9.00 0.74
N ASN A 113 -0.88 -8.68 -0.53
CA ASN A 113 -0.80 -9.64 -1.63
C ASN A 113 0.60 -10.23 -1.78
N LEU A 114 1.65 -9.41 -1.68
CA LEU A 114 3.02 -9.89 -1.78
C LEU A 114 3.41 -10.75 -0.56
N LEU A 115 3.01 -10.35 0.65
CA LEU A 115 3.41 -11.04 1.87
C LEU A 115 2.60 -12.32 2.16
N ARG A 116 1.27 -12.29 1.95
CA ARG A 116 0.36 -13.39 2.34
C ARG A 116 -0.22 -14.17 1.16
N GLY A 117 0.22 -13.88 -0.06
CA GLY A 117 -0.32 -14.43 -1.30
C GLY A 117 -1.48 -13.62 -1.88
N MET A 118 -1.70 -13.80 -3.18
CA MET A 118 -2.71 -13.10 -3.96
C MET A 118 -4.12 -13.45 -3.48
N ARG A 119 -4.85 -12.48 -2.90
CA ARG A 119 -6.26 -12.66 -2.52
C ARG A 119 -7.12 -11.48 -2.98
N PRO A 120 -8.32 -11.73 -3.52
CA PRO A 120 -9.23 -10.66 -3.95
C PRO A 120 -9.64 -9.74 -2.78
N GLN A 121 -9.70 -10.28 -1.56
CA GLN A 121 -10.09 -9.53 -0.36
C GLN A 121 -9.14 -8.37 -0.02
N HIS A 122 -7.83 -8.51 -0.30
CA HIS A 122 -6.88 -7.44 0.02
C HIS A 122 -7.11 -6.20 -0.84
N TYR A 123 -7.59 -6.37 -2.08
CA TYR A 123 -7.87 -5.26 -2.99
C TYR A 123 -8.98 -4.33 -2.49
N ALA A 124 -9.85 -4.80 -1.59
CA ALA A 124 -10.85 -3.94 -0.96
C ALA A 124 -10.20 -2.75 -0.22
N PHE A 125 -9.05 -2.96 0.44
CA PHE A 125 -8.34 -1.88 1.14
C PHE A 125 -7.88 -0.78 0.17
N ALA A 126 -7.39 -1.15 -1.01
CA ALA A 126 -7.00 -0.17 -2.03
C ALA A 126 -8.20 0.63 -2.55
N ILE A 127 -9.34 -0.04 -2.77
CA ILE A 127 -10.57 0.62 -3.22
C ILE A 127 -11.06 1.61 -2.16
N PHE A 128 -11.15 1.19 -0.88
CA PHE A 128 -11.58 2.09 0.20
C PHE A 128 -10.65 3.29 0.35
N ALA A 129 -9.34 3.07 0.32
CA ALA A 129 -8.36 4.15 0.40
C ALA A 129 -8.49 5.13 -0.78
N ALA A 130 -8.67 4.62 -2.01
CA ALA A 130 -8.84 5.46 -3.19
C ALA A 130 -10.16 6.24 -3.18
N ILE A 131 -11.25 5.66 -2.65
CA ILE A 131 -12.52 6.38 -2.48
C ILE A 131 -12.37 7.54 -1.50
N VAL A 132 -11.77 7.31 -0.32
CA VAL A 132 -11.55 8.37 0.67
C VAL A 132 -10.62 9.46 0.13
N GLY A 133 -9.53 9.07 -0.55
CA GLY A 133 -8.64 10.02 -1.22
C GLY A 133 -9.34 10.82 -2.32
N GLY A 134 -10.20 10.17 -3.10
CA GLY A 134 -11.02 10.81 -4.12
C GLY A 134 -12.00 11.83 -3.54
N PHE A 135 -12.65 11.52 -2.40
CA PHE A 135 -13.50 12.48 -1.70
C PHE A 135 -12.73 13.72 -1.23
N ALA A 136 -11.50 13.54 -0.73
CA ALA A 136 -10.64 14.66 -0.35
C ALA A 136 -10.31 15.56 -1.56
N ALA A 137 -9.94 14.96 -2.70
CA ALA A 137 -9.66 15.71 -3.93
C ALA A 137 -10.90 16.41 -4.50
N VAL A 138 -12.08 15.78 -4.44
CA VAL A 138 -13.36 16.41 -4.83
C VAL A 138 -13.69 17.58 -3.91
N ARG A 139 -13.38 17.50 -2.61
CA ARG A 139 -13.60 18.60 -1.67
C ARG A 139 -12.75 19.82 -2.01
N GLU A 140 -11.49 19.62 -2.40
CA GLU A 140 -10.59 20.67 -2.89
C GLU A 140 -11.11 21.27 -4.21
N PHE A 141 -11.55 20.43 -5.15
CA PHE A 141 -12.16 20.90 -6.40
C PHE A 141 -13.37 21.82 -6.15
N ILE A 142 -14.27 21.43 -5.24
CA ILE A 142 -15.44 22.25 -4.86
C ILE A 142 -14.99 23.55 -4.20
N GLY A 143 -13.97 23.50 -3.33
CA GLY A 143 -13.40 24.68 -2.68
C GLY A 143 -12.83 25.68 -3.69
N HIS A 144 -12.12 25.18 -4.70
CA HIS A 144 -11.57 25.98 -5.78
C HIS A 144 -12.67 26.64 -6.63
N VAL A 145 -13.67 25.87 -7.08
CA VAL A 145 -14.78 26.39 -7.90
C VAL A 145 -15.64 27.40 -7.14
N SER A 146 -15.84 27.20 -5.83
CA SER A 146 -16.59 28.13 -4.97
C SER A 146 -15.79 29.35 -4.52
N SER A 147 -14.54 29.52 -5.00
CA SER A 147 -13.60 30.56 -4.56
C SER A 147 -13.32 30.59 -3.05
N GLN A 148 -13.62 29.49 -2.35
CA GLN A 148 -13.32 29.32 -0.93
C GLN A 148 -11.83 29.04 -0.71
N MET A 149 -11.15 28.50 -1.72
CA MET A 149 -9.72 28.18 -1.70
C MET A 149 -9.04 28.91 -2.87
N ALA A 150 -8.03 29.72 -2.57
CA ALA A 150 -7.23 30.39 -3.59
C ALA A 150 -6.13 29.44 -4.07
N LEU A 151 -6.00 29.27 -5.39
CA LEU A 151 -4.99 28.39 -5.96
C LEU A 151 -3.64 29.10 -6.00
N ASP A 152 -2.61 28.49 -5.41
CA ASP A 152 -1.24 28.97 -5.55
C ASP A 152 -0.73 28.63 -6.97
N PRO A 153 -0.15 29.59 -7.73
CA PRO A 153 0.43 29.32 -9.05
C PRO A 153 1.48 28.21 -9.05
N ASN A 154 2.12 27.93 -7.91
CA ASN A 154 3.15 26.91 -7.76
C ASN A 154 2.59 25.51 -7.50
N GLU A 155 1.27 25.37 -7.28
CA GLU A 155 0.58 24.09 -7.10
C GLU A 155 0.06 23.51 -8.43
N ILE A 156 0.60 24.01 -9.54
CA ILE A 156 0.21 23.63 -10.90
C ILE A 156 1.31 22.75 -11.52
N VAL A 157 0.96 21.53 -11.91
CA VAL A 157 1.81 20.58 -12.63
C VAL A 157 1.26 20.37 -14.02
N PHE A 158 2.10 20.57 -15.05
CA PHE A 158 1.70 20.45 -16.46
C PHE A 158 0.44 21.27 -16.79
N GLY A 159 0.30 22.46 -16.19
CA GLY A 159 -0.84 23.34 -16.41
C GLY A 159 -2.14 22.92 -15.71
N ARG A 160 -2.10 21.90 -14.84
CA ARG A 160 -3.25 21.45 -14.03
C ARG A 160 -2.95 21.51 -12.53
N PRO A 161 -3.92 21.88 -11.68
CA PRO A 161 -3.76 21.83 -10.23
C PRO A 161 -3.38 20.44 -9.72
N LEU A 162 -2.59 20.40 -8.64
CA LEU A 162 -2.12 19.14 -8.06
C LEU A 162 -3.27 18.23 -7.58
N PHE A 163 -4.37 18.81 -7.08
CA PHE A 163 -5.55 18.05 -6.67
C PHE A 163 -6.25 17.33 -7.82
N GLU A 164 -6.20 17.85 -9.06
CA GLU A 164 -6.75 17.17 -10.23
C GLU A 164 -5.96 15.89 -10.50
N TRP A 165 -4.63 15.96 -10.37
CA TRP A 165 -3.77 14.78 -10.48
C TRP A 165 -4.04 13.76 -9.38
N ALA A 166 -4.27 14.21 -8.14
CA ALA A 166 -4.65 13.32 -7.05
C ALA A 166 -5.98 12.59 -7.33
N LEU A 167 -6.97 13.29 -7.88
CA LEU A 167 -8.24 12.70 -8.30
C LEU A 167 -8.04 11.66 -9.40
N VAL A 168 -7.24 11.98 -10.43
CA VAL A 168 -6.92 11.06 -11.52
C VAL A 168 -6.24 9.79 -10.98
N VAL A 169 -5.28 9.92 -10.07
CA VAL A 169 -4.59 8.77 -9.46
C VAL A 169 -5.58 7.91 -8.67
N CYS A 170 -6.49 8.51 -7.89
CA CYS A 170 -7.51 7.76 -7.16
C CYS A 170 -8.43 6.96 -8.10
N VAL A 171 -8.89 7.57 -9.19
CA VAL A 171 -9.71 6.89 -10.22
C VAL A 171 -8.92 5.77 -10.90
N LEU A 172 -7.64 6.00 -11.22
CA LEU A 172 -6.77 4.99 -11.81
C LEU A 172 -6.56 3.80 -10.87
N ILE A 173 -6.40 4.02 -9.57
CA ILE A 173 -6.29 2.92 -8.58
C ILE A 173 -7.54 2.05 -8.62
N VAL A 174 -8.74 2.65 -8.54
CA VAL A 174 -10.01 1.89 -8.58
C VAL A 174 -10.13 1.11 -9.89
N PHE A 175 -9.82 1.74 -11.02
CA PHE A 175 -9.88 1.12 -12.34
C PHE A 175 -8.91 -0.06 -12.47
N LEU A 176 -7.63 0.14 -12.12
CA LEU A 176 -6.60 -0.90 -12.22
C LEU A 176 -6.90 -2.08 -11.30
N VAL A 177 -7.37 -1.82 -10.08
CA VAL A 177 -7.83 -2.86 -9.16
C VAL A 177 -9.01 -3.63 -9.75
N GLY A 178 -9.98 -2.93 -10.37
CA GLY A 178 -11.09 -3.56 -11.08
C GLY A 178 -10.63 -4.50 -12.19
N VAL A 179 -9.68 -4.07 -13.02
CA VAL A 179 -9.08 -4.90 -14.09
C VAL A 179 -8.42 -6.16 -13.52
N VAL A 180 -7.65 -6.03 -12.43
CA VAL A 180 -6.99 -7.18 -11.80
C VAL A 180 -8.00 -8.14 -11.17
N LEU A 181 -9.09 -7.65 -10.58
CA LEU A 181 -10.15 -8.49 -10.03
C LEU A 181 -10.89 -9.28 -11.13
N ILE A 182 -11.10 -8.69 -12.30
CA ILE A 182 -11.67 -9.40 -13.47
C ILE A 182 -10.71 -10.49 -13.96
N TRP A 183 -9.39 -10.28 -13.83
CA TRP A 183 -8.39 -11.26 -14.23
C TRP A 183 -8.27 -12.42 -13.23
N THR A 184 -9.23 -13.34 -13.28
CA THR A 184 -9.38 -14.43 -12.31
C THR A 184 -8.16 -15.36 -12.18
N LYS A 185 -7.41 -15.57 -13.26
CA LYS A 185 -6.17 -16.38 -13.24
C LYS A 185 -5.10 -15.81 -12.29
N SER A 186 -5.15 -14.51 -11.98
CA SER A 186 -4.21 -13.84 -11.09
C SER A 186 -4.37 -14.23 -9.62
N TRP A 187 -5.56 -14.69 -9.20
CA TRP A 187 -5.91 -14.90 -7.78
C TRP A 187 -6.60 -16.23 -7.50
N MET A 188 -6.90 -17.04 -8.52
CA MET A 188 -7.37 -18.42 -8.35
C MET A 188 -6.24 -19.43 -8.12
N ALA A 189 -5.01 -19.12 -8.51
CA ALA A 189 -3.86 -19.97 -8.23
C ALA A 189 -3.48 -19.89 -6.75
N LEU A 190 -3.19 -21.03 -6.14
CA LEU A 190 -2.81 -21.10 -4.74
C LEU A 190 -1.41 -20.48 -4.56
N ASP A 191 -1.35 -19.31 -3.92
CA ASP A 191 -0.11 -18.60 -3.62
C ASP A 191 0.07 -18.47 -2.10
N TYR A 192 1.23 -18.90 -1.61
CA TYR A 192 1.61 -18.81 -0.19
C TYR A 192 2.38 -17.51 0.13
N GLY A 193 2.61 -16.65 -0.87
CA GLY A 193 3.30 -15.36 -0.72
C GLY A 193 4.82 -15.43 -0.89
N LEU A 194 5.49 -14.29 -0.74
CA LEU A 194 6.94 -14.12 -0.98
C LEU A 194 7.83 -14.36 0.24
N ILE A 195 7.25 -14.70 1.41
CA ILE A 195 8.03 -14.90 2.64
C ILE A 195 8.89 -16.17 2.55
N GLU A 196 8.31 -17.26 2.05
CA GLU A 196 8.97 -18.57 1.94
C GLU A 196 9.55 -18.84 0.54
N HIS A 197 9.16 -18.05 -0.46
CA HIS A 197 9.60 -18.23 -1.83
C HIS A 197 10.87 -17.44 -2.14
N TYR A 198 11.78 -18.04 -2.93
CA TYR A 198 13.05 -17.45 -3.32
C TYR A 198 12.96 -16.97 -4.77
N GLY A 199 13.39 -15.74 -5.04
CA GLY A 199 13.38 -15.19 -6.39
C GLY A 199 13.61 -13.68 -6.43
N PRO A 200 13.90 -13.11 -7.61
CA PRO A 200 14.16 -11.68 -7.77
C PRO A 200 12.96 -10.81 -7.35
N SER A 201 11.73 -11.33 -7.50
CA SER A 201 10.51 -10.64 -7.06
C SER A 201 10.51 -10.36 -5.55
N ARG A 202 11.15 -11.22 -4.74
CA ARG A 202 11.25 -11.04 -3.29
C ARG A 202 12.08 -9.80 -2.95
N THR A 203 13.26 -9.68 -3.54
CA THR A 203 14.14 -8.53 -3.34
C THR A 203 13.43 -7.24 -3.70
N TRP A 204 12.78 -7.19 -4.87
CA TRP A 204 12.03 -6.02 -5.31
C TRP A 204 10.82 -5.69 -4.43
N ALA A 205 10.08 -6.70 -3.96
CA ALA A 205 8.97 -6.51 -3.04
C ALA A 205 9.45 -5.86 -1.73
N PHE A 206 10.41 -6.46 -1.03
CA PHE A 206 10.91 -5.89 0.23
C PHE A 206 11.60 -4.54 0.04
N ALA A 207 12.35 -4.34 -1.03
CA ALA A 207 12.97 -3.05 -1.34
C ALA A 207 11.92 -1.96 -1.54
N SER A 208 10.87 -2.22 -2.33
CA SER A 208 9.78 -1.26 -2.54
C SER A 208 8.99 -0.97 -1.26
N ILE A 209 8.79 -1.97 -0.38
CA ILE A 209 8.14 -1.79 0.91
C ILE A 209 8.98 -0.89 1.83
N ILE A 210 10.27 -1.18 1.98
CA ILE A 210 11.17 -0.38 2.82
C ILE A 210 11.24 1.05 2.29
N TRP A 211 11.33 1.21 0.98
CA TRP A 211 11.33 2.53 0.35
C TRP A 211 10.02 3.29 0.59
N LEU A 212 8.86 2.63 0.48
CA LEU A 212 7.58 3.25 0.84
C LEU A 212 7.57 3.67 2.33
N MET A 213 8.05 2.81 3.22
CA MET A 213 8.10 3.09 4.66
C MET A 213 9.01 4.29 4.98
N SER A 214 10.10 4.51 4.23
CA SER A 214 10.90 5.72 4.40
C SER A 214 10.12 7.00 4.06
N TYR A 215 9.22 6.97 3.07
CA TYR A 215 8.33 8.11 2.78
C TYR A 215 7.28 8.34 3.86
N VAL A 216 6.78 7.28 4.48
CA VAL A 216 5.86 7.39 5.62
C VAL A 216 6.55 8.09 6.78
N VAL A 217 7.75 7.63 7.15
CA VAL A 217 8.56 8.24 8.21
C VAL A 217 8.90 9.69 7.87
N PHE A 218 9.32 9.95 6.62
CA PHE A 218 9.59 11.31 6.15
C PHE A 218 8.37 12.21 6.29
N THR A 219 7.18 11.76 5.88
CA THR A 219 5.94 12.55 6.00
C THR A 219 5.58 12.83 7.45
N ILE A 220 5.75 11.85 8.35
CA ILE A 220 5.50 12.00 9.79
C ILE A 220 6.41 13.07 10.41
N ILE A 221 7.66 13.19 9.93
CA ILE A 221 8.61 14.20 10.40
C ILE A 221 8.35 15.55 9.71
N GLN A 222 8.07 15.55 8.41
CA GLN A 222 7.89 16.74 7.59
C GLN A 222 6.72 17.61 8.09
N VAL A 223 5.57 16.99 8.36
CA VAL A 223 4.33 17.69 8.76
C VAL A 223 4.53 18.58 9.99
N PRO A 224 4.99 18.08 11.16
CA PRO A 224 5.17 18.92 12.35
C PRO A 224 6.24 19.98 12.18
N VAL A 225 7.30 19.72 11.41
CA VAL A 225 8.37 20.69 11.17
C VAL A 225 7.88 21.86 10.32
N GLN A 226 7.07 21.60 9.28
CA GLN A 226 6.61 22.63 8.36
C GLN A 226 5.35 23.37 8.84
N CYS A 227 4.47 22.69 9.57
CA CYS A 227 3.24 23.29 10.09
C CYS A 227 3.40 23.86 11.52
N GLY A 228 4.55 23.69 12.18
CA GLY A 228 4.75 24.10 13.57
C GLY A 228 3.94 23.28 14.58
N GLY A 229 3.52 22.08 14.19
CA GLY A 229 2.62 21.20 14.96
C GLY A 229 1.83 20.25 14.05
N TRP A 230 0.81 19.56 14.58
CA TRP A 230 -0.02 18.60 13.81
C TRP A 230 -1.18 19.24 13.05
N ALA A 231 -1.41 20.54 13.20
CA ALA A 231 -2.46 21.28 12.51
C ALA A 231 -1.83 22.08 11.36
N CYS A 232 -2.18 21.73 10.13
CA CYS A 232 -1.73 22.45 8.94
C CYS A 232 -2.83 23.40 8.43
N PRO A 233 -2.47 24.46 7.70
CA PRO A 233 -3.44 25.41 7.17
C PRO A 233 -4.36 24.75 6.12
N VAL A 234 -5.59 25.25 6.04
CA VAL A 234 -6.57 24.84 5.02
C VAL A 234 -6.13 25.29 3.63
N ASP A 235 -5.62 26.52 3.54
CA ASP A 235 -5.11 27.13 2.31
C ASP A 235 -3.63 27.51 2.50
N PRO A 236 -2.67 26.67 2.06
CA PRO A 236 -1.26 27.04 2.11
C PRO A 236 -0.98 28.13 1.08
N THR A 237 -0.21 29.14 1.47
CA THR A 237 0.32 30.16 0.56
C THR A 237 1.82 30.02 0.48
N SER A 238 2.39 30.18 -0.72
CA SER A 238 3.84 30.18 -0.88
C SER A 238 4.47 31.33 -0.11
N SER A 239 5.43 30.98 0.74
CA SER A 239 6.20 31.92 1.58
C SER A 239 7.10 32.87 0.78
N GLY A 240 7.12 32.80 -0.56
CA GLY A 240 7.83 33.76 -1.41
C GLY A 240 9.35 33.70 -1.28
N SER A 241 9.97 32.71 -1.89
CA SER A 241 11.25 32.84 -2.61
C SER A 241 11.40 31.63 -3.53
N PRO A 242 11.68 31.79 -4.83
CA PRO A 242 11.95 30.69 -5.74
C PRO A 242 13.36 30.14 -5.46
N GLY A 243 13.54 29.54 -4.29
CA GLY A 243 14.75 28.83 -3.93
C GLY A 243 14.60 27.37 -4.31
N TRP A 244 15.42 26.88 -5.24
CA TRP A 244 15.64 25.44 -5.46
C TRP A 244 16.30 24.76 -4.25
N GLN A 245 16.17 25.34 -3.04
CA GLN A 245 16.87 25.02 -1.81
C GLN A 245 15.90 25.18 -0.64
N PHE A 246 15.76 24.15 0.19
CA PHE A 246 15.07 24.23 1.47
C PHE A 246 16.12 24.35 2.57
N THR A 247 16.00 25.39 3.38
CA THR A 247 16.79 25.58 4.58
C THR A 247 16.06 24.94 5.76
N PHE A 248 16.64 23.90 6.34
CA PHE A 248 16.29 23.51 7.71
C PHE A 248 17.34 24.13 8.63
N ALA A 249 16.89 24.94 9.58
CA ALA A 249 17.77 25.51 10.60
C ALA A 249 18.15 24.40 11.59
N ILE A 250 19.16 23.59 11.26
CA ILE A 250 19.99 22.99 12.29
C ILE A 250 21.04 24.05 12.59
N THR A 251 20.84 24.80 13.67
CA THR A 251 21.82 25.76 14.13
C THR A 251 23.01 24.98 14.66
N ASN A 252 24.01 24.79 13.81
CA ASN A 252 25.34 24.38 14.25
C ASN A 252 25.89 25.49 15.17
N ASP A 253 26.87 25.21 16.03
CA ASP A 253 27.50 26.22 16.91
C ASP A 253 28.08 27.45 16.17
N GLN A 254 28.13 27.40 14.83
CA GLN A 254 28.57 28.46 13.93
C GLN A 254 27.44 29.23 13.21
N GLY A 255 26.17 28.94 13.49
CA GLY A 255 25.02 29.65 12.89
C GLY A 255 24.80 29.40 11.40
N ALA A 256 25.35 28.30 10.85
CA ALA A 256 25.18 27.94 9.46
C ALA A 256 23.90 27.13 9.25
N ASP A 257 23.00 27.69 8.46
CA ASP A 257 21.76 27.07 8.00
C ASP A 257 22.03 26.00 6.94
N ALA A 258 21.55 24.77 7.16
CA ALA A 258 21.70 23.68 6.20
C ALA A 258 20.63 23.81 5.11
N SER A 259 21.06 24.05 3.86
CA SER A 259 20.16 24.06 2.70
C SER A 259 20.35 22.82 1.82
N VAL A 260 19.25 22.17 1.44
CA VAL A 260 19.28 21.03 0.50
C VAL A 260 18.41 21.38 -0.70
N SER A 261 18.85 21.01 -1.90
CA SER A 261 18.15 21.36 -3.13
C SER A 261 17.05 20.38 -3.51
N ILE A 262 16.11 20.75 -4.38
CA ILE A 262 15.09 19.81 -4.93
C ILE A 262 15.76 18.59 -5.58
N PRO A 263 16.78 18.75 -6.46
CA PRO A 263 17.51 17.62 -7.00
C PRO A 263 18.26 16.84 -5.91
N GLY A 264 18.76 17.52 -4.87
CA GLY A 264 19.38 16.90 -3.71
C GLY A 264 18.40 15.99 -2.96
N PHE A 265 17.19 16.47 -2.66
CA PHE A 265 16.14 15.68 -2.01
C PHE A 265 15.76 14.45 -2.83
N VAL A 266 15.50 14.63 -4.13
CA VAL A 266 15.16 13.52 -5.03
C VAL A 266 16.31 12.51 -5.09
N THR A 267 17.57 12.98 -5.13
CA THR A 267 18.75 12.12 -5.13
C THR A 267 18.87 11.31 -3.84
N VAL A 268 18.64 11.93 -2.67
CA VAL A 268 18.65 11.23 -1.38
C VAL A 268 17.55 10.17 -1.34
N MET A 269 16.34 10.50 -1.80
CA MET A 269 15.23 9.55 -1.82
C MET A 269 15.48 8.36 -2.77
N ILE A 270 16.04 8.63 -3.95
CA ILE A 270 16.46 7.57 -4.88
C ILE A 270 17.60 6.74 -4.25
N GLY A 271 18.55 7.38 -3.58
CA GLY A 271 19.63 6.73 -2.85
C GLY A 271 19.10 5.74 -1.80
N ILE A 272 18.11 6.14 -1.00
CA ILE A 272 17.45 5.25 -0.03
C ILE A 272 16.80 4.05 -0.73
N GLY A 273 16.14 4.28 -1.87
CA GLY A 273 15.56 3.21 -2.69
C GLY A 273 16.60 2.21 -3.21
N LEU A 274 17.71 2.72 -3.76
CA LEU A 274 18.81 1.89 -4.26
C LEU A 274 19.51 1.11 -3.15
N ILE A 275 19.75 1.74 -1.99
CA ILE A 275 20.32 1.07 -0.82
C ILE A 275 19.37 -0.04 -0.35
N SER A 276 18.07 0.21 -0.28
CA SER A 276 17.06 -0.80 0.08
C SER A 276 17.07 -1.98 -0.89
N LEU A 277 17.27 -1.72 -2.18
CA LEU A 277 17.42 -2.75 -3.21
C LEU A 277 18.69 -3.57 -3.02
N ILE A 278 19.84 -2.93 -2.79
CA ILE A 278 21.13 -3.60 -2.58
C ILE A 278 21.05 -4.49 -1.33
N ILE A 279 20.53 -3.99 -0.22
CA ILE A 279 20.35 -4.75 1.01
C ILE A 279 19.45 -5.96 0.76
N GLY A 280 18.31 -5.76 0.08
CA GLY A 280 17.40 -6.84 -0.28
C GLY A 280 18.03 -7.89 -1.21
N ALA A 281 18.93 -7.49 -2.11
CA ALA A 281 19.65 -8.38 -3.01
C ALA A 281 20.69 -9.22 -2.25
N VAL A 282 21.46 -8.57 -1.36
CA VAL A 282 22.46 -9.25 -0.52
C VAL A 282 21.80 -10.26 0.42
N MET A 283 20.69 -9.89 1.05
CA MET A 283 19.94 -10.81 1.91
C MET A 283 19.42 -12.01 1.12
N ASN A 284 18.86 -11.79 -0.07
CA ASN A 284 18.38 -12.87 -0.92
C ASN A 284 19.52 -13.83 -1.33
N HIS A 285 20.69 -13.29 -1.72
CA HIS A 285 21.85 -14.10 -2.08
C HIS A 285 22.37 -14.93 -0.89
N ARG A 286 22.47 -14.35 0.31
CA ARG A 286 22.93 -15.06 1.51
C ARG A 286 22.05 -16.26 1.86
N MET A 287 20.75 -16.14 1.69
CA MET A 287 19.83 -17.25 1.96
C MET A 287 19.92 -18.36 0.92
N VAL A 288 20.12 -18.02 -0.36
CA VAL A 288 20.39 -19.02 -1.41
C VAL A 288 21.66 -19.80 -1.07
N SER A 289 22.75 -19.11 -0.74
CA SER A 289 24.02 -19.76 -0.36
C SER A 289 23.92 -20.65 0.88
N GLN A 290 23.09 -20.30 1.87
CA GLN A 290 22.86 -21.16 3.05
C GLN A 290 22.11 -22.45 2.71
N LYS A 291 21.18 -22.41 1.76
CA LYS A 291 20.42 -23.58 1.31
C LYS A 291 21.30 -24.55 0.51
N ASP A 292 22.15 -24.02 -0.37
CA ASP A 292 23.11 -24.82 -1.13
C ASP A 292 24.15 -25.48 -0.21
N GLY A 293 24.62 -24.74 0.81
CA GLY A 293 25.52 -25.26 1.83
C GLY A 293 24.90 -26.38 2.67
N THR A 294 23.65 -26.24 3.12
CA THR A 294 22.95 -27.27 3.90
C THR A 294 22.59 -28.51 3.08
N ALA A 295 22.29 -28.36 1.79
CA ALA A 295 22.08 -29.49 0.88
C ALA A 295 23.35 -30.33 0.68
N SER A 296 24.54 -29.70 0.64
CA SER A 296 25.82 -30.41 0.47
C SER A 296 26.24 -31.27 1.68
N THR A 297 25.80 -30.89 2.89
CA THR A 297 26.10 -31.62 4.15
C THR A 297 25.13 -32.76 4.47
N GLY A 298 24.05 -32.91 3.69
CA GLY A 298 22.97 -33.85 3.96
C GLY A 298 23.02 -35.19 3.23
N THR A 299 24.13 -35.53 2.55
CA THR A 299 24.26 -36.87 1.91
C THR A 299 24.73 -37.88 2.96
N PRO A 300 23.89 -38.82 3.45
CA PRO A 300 24.41 -39.90 4.28
C PRO A 300 25.30 -40.78 3.40
N ALA A 301 26.55 -40.95 3.82
CA ALA A 301 27.42 -41.99 3.30
C ALA A 301 26.75 -43.34 3.57
N SER A 302 26.11 -43.91 2.54
CA SER A 302 25.72 -45.31 2.54
C SER A 302 26.97 -46.14 2.26
N THR A 303 27.60 -46.62 3.32
CA THR A 303 28.53 -47.76 3.33
C THR A 303 28.18 -48.64 4.51
#